data_AF-A0A356T848-F1
#
_entry.id   AF-A0A356T848-F1
#
_cell.length_a   1.000
_cell.length_b   1.000
_cell.length_c   1.000
_cell.angle_alpha   90.00
_cell.angle_beta   90.00
_cell.angle_gamma   90.00
#
_symmetry.space_group_name_H-M   'P 1'
#
loop_
_entity.id
_entity.type
_entity.pdbx_description
1 polymer ?
#
loop_
_entity_poly.entity_id
_entity_poly.type
_entity_poly.pdbx_seq_one_letter_code
_entity_poly.pdbx_strand_id
1 'polypeptide(L)' 'MFMSHGRGDPLLRFDAAGRLRGHFERGGAEVTFVPFEGGHTIPDSVLDRLVSFIRATVAP' A
#
# COMPACT_ATOMS: atom_id res chain seq x y z
N MET A 1 -0.52 8.67 -3.50
CA MET A 1 -0.48 7.31 -4.09
C MET A 1 -0.75 6.29 -2.99
N PHE A 2 -1.63 5.32 -3.21
CA PHE A 2 -1.91 4.26 -2.24
C PHE A 2 -1.13 2.98 -2.58
N MET A 3 -0.48 2.38 -1.59
CA MET A 3 0.20 1.10 -1.70
C MET A 3 -0.13 0.22 -0.51
N SER A 4 -0.40 -1.06 -0.72
CA SER A 4 -0.58 -2.06 0.35
C SER A 4 0.27 -3.28 0.09
N HIS A 5 0.76 -3.95 1.15
CA HIS A 5 1.56 -5.16 0.98
C HIS A 5 1.48 -6.10 2.18
N GLY A 6 1.41 -7.41 1.92
CA GLY A 6 1.40 -8.43 2.97
C GLY A 6 2.81 -8.68 3.52
N ARG A 7 2.98 -8.67 4.84
CA ARG A 7 4.29 -8.88 5.48
C ARG A 7 4.86 -10.28 5.24
N GLY A 8 3.99 -11.27 5.07
CA GLY A 8 4.33 -12.66 4.80
C GLY A 8 4.09 -13.08 3.36
N ASP A 9 4.06 -12.14 2.39
CA ASP A 9 3.90 -12.46 0.98
C ASP A 9 5.04 -13.38 0.50
N PRO A 10 4.73 -14.64 0.09
CA PRO A 10 5.75 -15.60 -0.29
C PRO A 10 6.26 -15.40 -1.72
N LEU A 11 5.59 -14.58 -2.53
CA LEU A 11 5.90 -14.34 -3.94
C LEU A 11 6.68 -13.03 -4.10
N LEU A 12 6.22 -11.97 -3.44
CA LEU A 12 6.79 -10.63 -3.52
C LEU A 12 7.24 -10.19 -2.13
N ARG A 13 8.56 -10.15 -1.92
CA ARG A 13 9.13 -9.84 -0.62
C ARG A 13 8.72 -8.44 -0.13
N PHE A 14 8.35 -8.33 1.15
CA PHE A 14 7.93 -7.07 1.77
C PHE A 14 8.99 -5.95 1.67
N ASP A 15 10.28 -6.28 1.72
CA ASP A 15 11.37 -5.31 1.56
C ASP A 15 11.41 -4.68 0.16
N ALA A 16 10.97 -5.42 -0.87
CA ALA A 16 10.86 -4.88 -2.22
C ALA A 16 9.76 -3.81 -2.32
N ALA A 17 8.62 -4.01 -1.65
CA ALA A 17 7.57 -2.99 -1.54
C ALA A 17 8.08 -1.73 -0.83
N GLY A 18 8.89 -1.89 0.22
CA GLY A 18 9.56 -0.78 0.91
C GLY A 18 10.52 -0.01 -0.01
N ARG A 19 11.31 -0.70 -0.84
CA ARG A 19 12.17 -0.06 -1.84
C ARG A 19 11.35 0.71 -2.88
N LEU A 20 10.29 0.10 -3.40
CA LEU A 20 9.39 0.71 -4.39
C LEU A 20 8.75 1.99 -3.82
N ARG A 21 8.26 1.95 -2.58
CA ARG A 21 7.77 3.14 -1.87
C ARG A 21 8.84 4.24 -1.86
N GLY A 22 10.07 3.91 -1.50
CA GLY A 22 11.17 4.87 -1.50
C GLY A 22 11.49 5.45 -2.88
N HIS A 23 11.30 4.70 -3.97
CA HIS A 23 11.43 5.24 -5.32
C HIS A 23 10.34 6.27 -5.65
N PHE A 24 9.08 6.00 -5.28
CA PHE A 24 7.99 6.96 -5.46
C PHE A 24 8.20 8.23 -4.64
N GLU A 25 8.58 8.10 -3.36
CA GLU A 25 8.86 9.24 -2.47
C GLU A 25 10.01 10.11 -3.02
N ARG A 26 11.11 9.49 -3.50
CA ARG A 26 12.20 10.22 -4.17
C ARG A 26 11.76 10.92 -5.46
N GLY A 27 10.73 10.39 -6.12
CA GLY A 27 10.10 11.01 -7.29
C GLY A 27 9.12 12.14 -6.94
N GLY A 28 8.97 12.51 -5.67
CA GLY A 28 8.07 13.55 -5.21
C GLY A 28 6.63 13.11 -4.96
N ALA A 29 6.34 11.81 -5.04
CA ALA A 29 5.01 11.29 -4.73
C ALA A 29 4.81 11.15 -3.22
N GLU A 30 3.68 11.65 -2.71
CA GLU A 30 3.21 11.30 -1.37
C GLU A 30 2.61 9.88 -1.40
N VAL A 31 3.16 8.97 -0.58
CA VAL A 31 2.76 7.57 -0.54
C VAL A 31 2.11 7.21 0.78
N THR A 32 0.84 6.80 0.73
CA THR A 32 0.15 6.11 1.82
C THR A 32 0.46 4.62 1.71
N PHE A 33 1.35 4.12 2.57
CA PHE A 33 1.71 2.69 2.60
C PHE A 33 1.00 1.93 3.73
N VAL A 34 0.23 0.91 3.36
CA VAL A 34 -0.65 0.12 4.24
C VAL A 34 -0.16 -1.34 4.30
N PRO A 35 0.78 -1.67 5.20
CA PRO A 35 1.19 -3.04 5.40
C PRO A 35 0.13 -3.83 6.19
N PHE A 36 0.00 -5.13 5.91
CA PHE A 36 -0.91 -6.01 6.65
C PHE A 36 -0.26 -7.36 6.99
N GLU A 37 -0.79 -8.03 8.01
CA GLU A 37 -0.41 -9.41 8.35
C GLU A 37 -1.04 -10.38 7.35
N GLY A 38 -0.24 -11.31 6.82
CA GLY A 38 -0.67 -12.27 5.81
C GLY A 38 0.21 -12.26 4.56
N GLY A 39 -0.23 -13.01 3.54
CA GLY A 39 0.54 -13.27 2.31
C GLY A 39 0.10 -12.45 1.10
N HIS A 40 0.15 -13.09 -0.08
CA HIS A 40 -0.22 -12.50 -1.36
C HIS A 40 -1.75 -12.46 -1.53
N THR A 41 -2.40 -11.47 -0.92
CA THR A 41 -3.86 -11.31 -0.94
C THR A 41 -4.26 -9.84 -0.74
N ILE A 42 -5.56 -9.54 -0.75
CA ILE A 42 -6.12 -8.23 -0.41
C ILE A 42 -7.19 -8.46 0.66
N PRO A 43 -6.88 -8.27 1.96
CA PRO A 43 -7.85 -8.45 3.03
C PRO A 43 -8.85 -7.29 3.08
N ASP A 44 -10.02 -7.50 3.67
CA ASP A 44 -11.07 -6.47 3.83
C ASP A 44 -10.54 -5.19 4.47
N SER A 45 -9.64 -5.33 5.45
CA SER A 45 -9.02 -4.17 6.08
C SER A 45 -8.20 -3.31 5.09
N VAL A 46 -7.62 -3.87 4.02
CA VAL A 46 -6.97 -3.05 2.98
C VAL A 46 -8.02 -2.35 2.12
N LEU A 47 -9.13 -3.03 1.80
CA LEU A 47 -10.25 -2.44 1.05
C LEU A 47 -10.84 -1.23 1.79
N ASP A 48 -11.07 -1.33 3.09
CA ASP A 48 -11.60 -0.21 3.90
C ASP A 48 -10.68 1.02 3.88
N ARG A 49 -9.36 0.77 3.93
CA ARG A 49 -8.32 1.81 3.89
C ARG A 49 -8.26 2.46 2.50
N LEU A 50 -8.41 1.65 1.44
CA LEU A 50 -8.48 2.15 0.07
C LEU A 50 -9.73 3.02 -0.15
N VAL A 51 -10.91 2.58 0.31
CA VAL A 51 -12.15 3.37 0.23
C VAL A 51 -11.99 4.72 0.94
N SER A 52 -11.38 4.73 2.13
CA SER A 52 -11.09 5.95 2.88
C SER A 52 -10.13 6.87 2.12
N PHE A 53 -9.05 6.32 1.56
CA PHE A 53 -8.09 7.06 0.73
C PHE A 53 -8.77 7.69 -0.50
N ILE A 54 -9.60 6.91 -1.21
CA ILE A 54 -10.32 7.39 -2.39
C ILE A 54 -11.25 8.54 -1.99
N ARG A 55 -12.07 8.38 -0.95
CA ARG A 55 -12.96 9.46 -0.48
C ARG A 55 -12.20 10.73 -0.16
N ALA A 56 -11.04 10.66 0.49
CA ALA A 56 -10.22 11.83 0.78
C ALA A 56 -9.58 12.45 -0.47
N THR A 57 -9.39 11.67 -1.55
CA THR A 57 -8.71 12.10 -2.77
C THR A 57 -9.67 12.61 -3.85
N VAL A 58 -10.89 12.06 -3.91
CA VAL A 58 -11.87 12.34 -4.97
C VAL A 58 -13.11 13.09 -4.47
N ALA A 59 -13.26 13.31 -3.16
CA ALA A 59 -14.31 14.18 -2.67
C ALA A 59 -14.13 15.60 -3.24
N PRO A 60 -15.23 16.28 -3.64
CA PRO A 60 -15.19 17.66 -4.10
C PRO A 60 -14.68 18.63 -3.02
#